data_AF-A0A9C8WR45-F1
#
_entry.id   AF-A0A9C8WR45-F1
#
_cell.length_a   1.000
_cell.length_b   1.000
_cell.length_c   1.000
_cell.angle_alpha   90.00
_cell.angle_beta   90.00
_cell.angle_gamma   90.00
#
_symmetry.space_group_name_H-M   'P 1'
#
loop_
_entity.id
_entity.type
_entity.pdbx_description
1 polymer ?
#
loop_
_entity_poly.entity_id
_entity_poly.type
_entity_poly.pdbx_seq_one_letter_code
_entity_poly.pdbx_strand_id
1 'polypeptide(L)'
;AGGSAKQGRDRSVQAILPLRGKIMNVEKARFDKILGSEEIKQLIASLGTGIGREEFDMDKLRYHKVIIMTDADVDGAHIRTLLLTFFYRQMLPLIENGFVYIGQPPLYRLGRGKKEKYFIDDDALNTYLYDQASQFIHIRPGKGEDFSKENMVDILQKLSYFERITAYMERLNIPEQMTIFLLANDVHSADQFEDQAFLEKLIDQLKELQPTIGNIRPCRWRPSCYEVDIVFQGQSHMMTTLGPNIPLITEYRHGLEIYNQIKDYLDDTFTIIRTSSSGQEKEYPAADWHELIKVVREETFRGSHLQRYKGLGEMNPEQLWDTTMNPENRTLVQVNIGDAEMADDIFTTLMGDKVEPRREFIQNHALEVSELDI
;
A
#
# COMPACT_ATOMS: atom_id res chain seq x y z
N ALA A 1 13.78 -18.15 1.56
CA ALA A 1 14.76 -17.33 2.33
C ALA A 1 15.62 -18.08 3.36
N GLY A 2 15.17 -19.18 3.98
CA GLY A 2 15.88 -19.77 5.15
C GLY A 2 17.35 -20.20 4.94
N GLY A 3 17.74 -20.54 3.71
CA GLY A 3 19.14 -20.82 3.35
C GLY A 3 20.01 -19.56 3.37
N SER A 4 19.61 -18.53 2.62
CA SER A 4 20.31 -17.23 2.54
C SER A 4 20.43 -16.57 3.92
N ALA A 5 19.35 -16.60 4.70
CA ALA A 5 19.34 -16.03 6.04
C ALA A 5 20.34 -16.75 6.98
N LYS A 6 20.41 -18.09 6.94
CA LYS A 6 21.40 -18.84 7.74
C LYS A 6 22.85 -18.55 7.34
N GLN A 7 23.10 -18.24 6.06
CA GLN A 7 24.42 -17.89 5.55
C GLN A 7 24.82 -16.46 5.93
N GLY A 8 23.90 -15.50 5.84
CA GLY A 8 24.15 -14.08 6.12
C GLY A 8 24.08 -13.67 7.59
N ARG A 9 23.64 -14.53 8.51
CA ARG A 9 23.45 -14.15 9.93
C ARG A 9 24.74 -13.91 10.68
N ASP A 10 24.65 -13.01 11.65
CA ASP A 10 25.63 -12.93 12.73
C ASP A 10 25.39 -14.06 13.75
N ARG A 11 26.35 -14.97 13.85
CA ARG A 11 26.26 -16.16 14.71
C ARG A 11 26.34 -15.83 16.20
N SER A 12 26.83 -14.64 16.57
CA SER A 12 26.99 -14.23 17.97
C SER A 12 25.66 -13.80 18.61
N VAL A 13 24.78 -13.15 17.83
CA VAL A 13 23.55 -12.53 18.37
C VAL A 13 22.26 -12.93 17.65
N GLN A 14 22.32 -13.63 16.51
CA GLN A 14 21.13 -13.98 15.73
C GLN A 14 20.89 -15.49 15.65
N ALA A 15 19.70 -15.91 16.04
CA ALA A 15 19.16 -17.25 15.81
C ALA A 15 18.10 -17.20 14.70
N ILE A 16 18.06 -18.23 13.84
CA ILE A 16 17.12 -18.31 12.71
C ILE A 16 16.38 -19.63 12.76
N LEU A 17 15.06 -19.55 12.89
CA LEU A 17 14.14 -20.67 12.78
C LEU A 17 13.46 -20.63 11.40
N PRO A 18 13.87 -21.48 10.44
CA PRO A 18 13.18 -21.57 9.16
C PRO A 18 11.88 -22.34 9.32
N LEU A 19 10.75 -21.72 8.98
CA LEU A 19 9.46 -22.40 8.87
C LEU A 19 9.27 -22.90 7.43
N ARG A 20 8.72 -24.10 7.27
CA ARG A 20 8.44 -24.73 5.96
C ARG A 20 6.95 -25.03 5.86
N GLY A 21 6.36 -24.74 4.71
CA GLY A 21 4.92 -24.94 4.47
C GLY A 21 4.04 -23.86 5.11
N LYS A 22 2.73 -23.92 4.80
CA LYS A 22 1.73 -23.05 5.42
C LYS A 22 1.53 -23.53 6.86
N ILE A 23 1.70 -22.63 7.83
CA ILE A 23 1.46 -22.93 9.25
C ILE A 23 0.01 -23.40 9.40
N MET A 24 -0.20 -24.42 10.22
CA MET A 24 -1.53 -24.94 10.48
C MET A 24 -2.42 -23.83 11.06
N ASN A 25 -3.63 -23.74 10.53
CA ASN A 25 -4.62 -22.80 11.02
C ASN A 25 -5.02 -23.15 12.47
N VAL A 26 -4.68 -22.25 13.39
CA VAL A 26 -4.90 -22.37 14.84
C VAL A 26 -6.38 -22.14 15.22
N GLU A 27 -7.18 -21.45 14.38
CA GLU A 27 -8.62 -21.22 14.59
C GLU A 27 -9.43 -22.52 14.46
N LYS A 28 -9.12 -23.32 13.44
CA LYS A 28 -9.87 -24.55 13.13
C LYS A 28 -9.32 -25.80 13.80
N ALA A 29 -8.05 -25.78 14.21
CA ALA A 29 -7.40 -26.94 14.78
C ALA A 29 -7.63 -27.00 16.30
N ARG A 30 -8.04 -28.17 16.80
CA ARG A 30 -8.01 -28.43 18.25
C ARG A 30 -6.59 -28.26 18.79
N PHE A 31 -6.45 -27.86 20.05
CA PHE A 31 -5.18 -27.68 20.75
C PHE A 31 -4.19 -28.85 20.55
N ASP A 32 -4.69 -30.09 20.60
CA ASP A 32 -3.88 -31.29 20.37
C ASP A 32 -3.30 -31.40 18.95
N LYS A 33 -4.03 -30.87 17.93
CA LYS A 33 -3.55 -30.83 16.54
C LYS A 33 -2.55 -29.71 16.32
N ILE A 34 -2.70 -28.59 17.02
CA ILE A 34 -1.72 -27.48 17.01
C ILE A 34 -0.39 -27.98 17.57
N LEU A 35 -0.44 -28.68 18.70
CA LEU A 35 0.69 -29.42 19.26
C LEU A 35 1.12 -30.62 18.41
N GLY A 36 0.43 -30.95 17.33
CA GLY A 36 0.85 -31.98 16.38
C GLY A 36 1.82 -31.49 15.31
N SER A 37 1.84 -30.18 15.01
CA SER A 37 2.73 -29.58 14.03
C SER A 37 4.16 -29.52 14.54
N GLU A 38 5.10 -30.06 13.77
CA GLU A 38 6.53 -30.01 14.10
C GLU A 38 7.04 -28.57 14.10
N GLU A 39 6.54 -27.71 13.21
CA GLU A 39 6.90 -26.31 13.09
C GLU A 39 6.54 -25.52 14.36
N ILE A 40 5.34 -25.73 14.89
CA ILE A 40 4.87 -25.06 16.10
C ILE A 40 5.63 -25.57 17.33
N LYS A 41 5.87 -26.89 17.42
CA LYS A 41 6.74 -27.45 18.48
C LYS A 41 8.12 -26.83 18.46
N GLN A 42 8.74 -26.71 17.29
CA GLN A 42 10.05 -26.09 17.14
C GLN A 42 10.03 -24.61 17.54
N LEU A 43 8.96 -23.88 17.22
CA LEU A 43 8.79 -22.47 17.62
C LEU A 43 8.72 -22.34 19.15
N ILE A 44 7.84 -23.09 19.81
CA ILE A 44 7.68 -23.09 21.27
C ILE A 44 9.00 -23.50 21.93
N ALA A 45 9.58 -24.61 21.47
CA ALA A 45 10.84 -25.10 21.98
C ALA A 45 11.97 -24.08 21.77
N SER A 46 11.93 -23.24 20.72
CA SER A 46 12.89 -22.17 20.43
C SER A 46 12.75 -20.98 21.37
N LEU A 47 11.52 -20.59 21.71
CA LEU A 47 11.26 -19.47 22.64
C LEU A 47 11.50 -19.86 24.11
N GLY A 48 11.19 -21.10 24.48
CA GLY A 48 11.43 -21.65 25.81
C GLY A 48 10.35 -21.34 26.85
N THR A 49 9.28 -20.64 26.46
CA THR A 49 8.26 -20.09 27.37
C THR A 49 7.11 -21.04 27.69
N GLY A 50 7.01 -22.22 27.08
CA GLY A 50 5.75 -23.00 27.13
C GLY A 50 4.64 -22.38 26.26
N ILE A 51 3.42 -22.95 26.29
CA ILE A 51 2.31 -22.51 25.44
C ILE A 51 0.99 -22.40 26.24
N GLY A 52 0.18 -21.39 25.93
CA GLY A 52 -1.16 -21.24 26.48
C GLY A 52 -1.16 -20.56 27.85
N ARG A 53 -2.34 -20.15 28.30
CA ARG A 53 -2.50 -19.25 29.47
C ARG A 53 -2.02 -19.85 30.79
N GLU A 54 -1.97 -21.18 30.91
CA GLU A 54 -1.64 -21.86 32.18
C GLU A 54 -0.16 -22.32 32.24
N GLU A 55 0.47 -22.64 31.11
CA GLU A 55 1.86 -23.13 31.07
C GLU A 55 2.87 -22.07 30.61
N PHE A 56 2.41 -20.92 30.11
CA PHE A 56 3.28 -19.86 29.64
C PHE A 56 4.05 -19.21 30.80
N ASP A 57 5.38 -19.25 30.70
CA ASP A 57 6.32 -18.71 31.68
C ASP A 57 7.29 -17.73 30.99
N MET A 58 7.17 -16.47 31.37
CA MET A 58 7.94 -15.37 30.80
C MET A 58 9.41 -15.40 31.23
N ASP A 59 9.70 -15.89 32.44
CA ASP A 59 11.06 -15.89 33.00
C ASP A 59 11.98 -16.86 32.24
N LYS A 60 11.39 -17.83 31.53
CA LYS A 60 12.10 -18.80 30.69
C LYS A 60 12.32 -18.31 29.24
N LEU A 61 11.87 -17.09 28.91
CA LEU A 61 12.02 -16.56 27.56
C LEU A 61 13.50 -16.42 27.19
N ARG A 62 13.90 -17.11 26.12
CA ARG A 62 15.30 -17.10 25.66
C ARG A 62 15.64 -15.92 24.76
N TYR A 63 14.64 -15.38 24.06
CA TYR A 63 14.83 -14.30 23.08
C TYR A 63 13.81 -13.18 23.31
N HIS A 64 14.30 -12.04 23.78
CA HIS A 64 13.50 -10.83 24.04
C HIS A 64 13.25 -10.00 22.76
N LYS A 65 13.72 -10.47 21.60
CA LYS A 65 13.50 -9.83 20.32
C LYS A 65 13.21 -10.87 19.26
N VAL A 66 11.93 -11.11 19.02
CA VAL A 66 11.40 -12.05 18.02
C VAL A 66 11.06 -11.24 16.77
N ILE A 67 11.73 -11.52 15.65
CA ILE A 67 11.51 -10.82 14.39
C ILE A 67 10.85 -11.78 13.40
N ILE A 68 9.65 -11.44 12.94
CA ILE A 68 8.93 -12.12 11.89
C ILE A 68 9.36 -11.52 10.55
N MET A 69 10.06 -12.30 9.74
CA MET A 69 10.43 -11.93 8.37
C MET A 69 9.64 -12.81 7.40
N THR A 70 8.78 -12.19 6.60
CA THR A 70 7.97 -12.84 5.57
C THR A 70 8.17 -12.10 4.24
N ASP A 71 7.83 -12.77 3.14
CA ASP A 71 7.80 -12.13 1.83
C ASP A 71 6.70 -11.04 1.79
N ALA A 72 6.83 -10.09 0.86
CA ALA A 72 5.91 -8.97 0.69
C ALA A 72 4.64 -9.35 -0.10
N ASP A 73 4.50 -10.63 -0.46
CA ASP A 73 3.38 -11.17 -1.20
C ASP A 73 2.20 -11.57 -0.29
N VAL A 74 1.10 -11.99 -0.92
CA VAL A 74 -0.13 -12.40 -0.24
C VAL A 74 0.10 -13.62 0.66
N ASP A 75 0.93 -14.58 0.22
CA ASP A 75 1.24 -15.76 1.02
C ASP A 75 2.10 -15.41 2.25
N GLY A 76 3.04 -14.47 2.13
CA GLY A 76 3.82 -13.91 3.23
C GLY A 76 2.92 -13.19 4.22
N ALA A 77 1.98 -12.38 3.75
CA ALA A 77 0.96 -11.74 4.59
C ALA A 77 0.11 -12.79 5.34
N HIS A 78 -0.31 -13.87 4.68
CA HIS A 78 -1.04 -14.96 5.35
C HIS A 78 -0.24 -15.63 6.47
N ILE A 79 1.03 -15.96 6.23
CA ILE A 79 1.91 -16.57 7.24
C ILE A 79 2.13 -15.61 8.41
N ARG A 80 2.31 -14.31 8.11
CA ARG A 80 2.46 -13.27 9.14
C ARG A 80 1.21 -13.20 10.02
N THR A 81 0.02 -13.12 9.43
CA THR A 81 -1.25 -13.11 10.18
C THR A 81 -1.38 -14.37 11.04
N LEU A 82 -1.10 -15.56 10.49
CA LEU A 82 -1.11 -16.83 11.24
C LEU A 82 -0.20 -16.80 12.48
N LEU A 83 1.01 -16.27 12.35
CA LEU A 83 1.95 -16.14 13.47
C LEU A 83 1.48 -15.11 14.50
N LEU A 84 0.94 -13.97 14.06
CA LEU A 84 0.41 -12.93 14.95
C LEU A 84 -0.79 -13.44 15.74
N THR A 85 -1.76 -14.10 15.09
CA THR A 85 -2.89 -14.76 15.74
C THR A 85 -2.41 -15.82 16.75
N PHE A 86 -1.40 -16.62 16.38
CA PHE A 86 -0.81 -17.59 17.30
C PHE A 86 -0.21 -16.93 18.54
N PHE A 87 0.61 -15.89 18.37
CA PHE A 87 1.19 -15.15 19.49
C PHE A 87 0.11 -14.46 20.34
N TYR A 88 -0.88 -13.85 19.72
CA TYR A 88 -1.99 -13.18 20.42
C TYR A 88 -2.77 -14.16 21.32
N ARG A 89 -3.11 -15.34 20.80
CA ARG A 89 -3.93 -16.30 21.54
C ARG A 89 -3.16 -17.10 22.57
N GLN A 90 -1.94 -17.50 22.24
CA GLN A 90 -1.18 -18.49 23.01
C GLN A 90 -0.03 -17.91 23.81
N MET A 91 0.45 -16.71 23.46
CA MET A 91 1.64 -16.07 24.03
C MET A 91 1.46 -14.55 24.14
N LEU A 92 0.25 -14.11 24.53
CA LEU A 92 -0.09 -12.69 24.64
C LEU A 92 0.96 -11.84 25.38
N PRO A 93 1.58 -12.32 26.50
CA PRO A 93 2.60 -11.54 27.19
C PRO A 93 3.81 -11.15 26.34
N LEU A 94 4.13 -11.90 25.27
CA LEU A 94 5.20 -11.50 24.34
C LEU A 94 4.87 -10.21 23.59
N ILE A 95 3.60 -10.02 23.25
CA ILE A 95 3.11 -8.84 22.54
C ILE A 95 2.97 -7.68 23.53
N GLU A 96 2.42 -7.92 24.72
CA GLU A 96 2.26 -6.90 25.76
C GLU A 96 3.60 -6.30 26.20
N ASN A 97 4.64 -7.13 26.30
CA ASN A 97 6.00 -6.67 26.64
C ASN A 97 6.79 -6.15 25.42
N GLY A 98 6.20 -6.12 24.23
CA GLY A 98 6.81 -5.54 23.04
C GLY A 98 8.01 -6.33 22.50
N PHE A 99 8.00 -7.65 22.63
CA PHE A 99 9.10 -8.51 22.16
C PHE A 99 8.92 -9.02 20.73
N VAL A 100 7.76 -8.79 20.10
CA VAL A 100 7.47 -9.21 18.73
C VAL A 100 7.63 -8.03 17.77
N TYR A 101 8.37 -8.26 16.68
CA TYR A 101 8.69 -7.29 15.64
C TYR A 101 8.45 -7.89 14.26
N ILE A 102 8.12 -7.05 13.27
CA ILE A 102 8.02 -7.41 11.86
C ILE A 102 9.21 -6.78 11.12
N GLY A 103 9.94 -7.59 10.36
CA GLY A 103 11.01 -7.11 9.48
C GLY A 103 10.44 -6.46 8.23
N GLN A 104 10.98 -5.30 7.84
CA GLN A 104 10.60 -4.57 6.63
C GLN A 104 11.72 -4.69 5.58
N PRO A 105 11.71 -5.75 4.74
CA PRO A 105 12.66 -5.85 3.64
C PRO A 105 12.40 -4.77 2.59
N PRO A 106 13.43 -4.34 1.84
CA PRO A 106 13.23 -3.37 0.77
C PRO A 106 12.42 -3.95 -0.38
N LEU A 107 11.48 -3.15 -0.90
CA LEU A 107 10.68 -3.46 -2.09
C LEU A 107 11.47 -3.24 -3.38
N TYR A 108 12.39 -2.27 -3.40
CA TYR A 108 13.13 -1.90 -4.61
C TYR A 108 14.65 -1.86 -4.40
N ARG A 109 15.38 -2.26 -5.44
CA ARG A 109 16.81 -2.01 -5.63
C ARG A 109 17.03 -1.16 -6.87
N LEU A 110 17.66 -0.02 -6.70
CA LEU A 110 18.10 0.84 -7.79
C LEU A 110 19.62 0.77 -7.94
N GLY A 111 20.08 0.21 -9.05
CA GLY A 111 21.50 0.17 -9.43
C GLY A 111 21.83 1.29 -10.41
N ARG A 112 22.87 2.09 -10.13
CA ARG A 112 23.41 3.10 -11.06
C ARG A 112 24.93 2.97 -11.13
N GLY A 113 25.40 2.28 -12.17
CA GLY A 113 26.81 1.91 -12.30
C GLY A 113 27.25 0.96 -11.18
N LYS A 114 28.16 1.41 -10.31
CA LYS A 114 28.66 0.64 -9.15
C LYS A 114 27.92 0.92 -7.84
N LYS A 115 27.03 1.93 -7.81
CA LYS A 115 26.27 2.29 -6.61
C LYS A 115 24.94 1.55 -6.64
N GLU A 116 24.58 0.94 -5.52
CA GLU A 116 23.28 0.33 -5.29
C GLU A 116 22.59 1.07 -4.14
N LYS A 117 21.27 1.28 -4.26
CA LYS A 117 20.45 1.84 -3.19
C LYS A 117 19.15 1.04 -3.07
N TYR A 118 18.69 0.87 -1.84
CA TYR A 118 17.50 0.09 -1.51
C TYR A 118 16.40 1.00 -0.99
N PHE A 119 15.15 0.68 -1.32
CA PHE A 119 13.97 1.43 -0.90
C PHE A 119 12.90 0.50 -0.36
N ILE A 120 12.26 0.90 0.73
CA ILE A 120 11.23 0.12 1.44
C ILE A 120 9.88 0.14 0.74
N ASP A 121 9.54 1.23 0.06
CA ASP A 121 8.25 1.45 -0.59
C ASP A 121 8.41 2.33 -1.84
N ASP A 122 7.29 2.52 -2.57
CA ASP A 122 7.20 3.37 -3.75
C ASP A 122 7.46 4.85 -3.42
N ASP A 123 7.04 5.31 -2.25
CA ASP A 123 7.13 6.72 -1.89
C ASP A 123 8.58 7.14 -1.62
N ALA A 124 9.36 6.31 -0.93
CA ALA A 124 10.79 6.50 -0.72
C ALA A 124 11.57 6.45 -2.05
N LEU A 125 11.18 5.55 -2.96
CA LEU A 125 11.78 5.47 -4.29
C LEU A 125 11.48 6.74 -5.09
N ASN A 126 10.21 7.14 -5.20
CA ASN A 126 9.77 8.31 -5.95
C ASN A 126 10.40 9.59 -5.41
N THR A 127 10.45 9.76 -4.09
CA THR A 127 11.13 10.91 -3.45
C THR A 127 12.58 11.02 -3.88
N TYR A 128 13.31 9.91 -3.85
CA TYR A 128 14.71 9.89 -4.28
C TYR A 128 14.86 10.19 -5.78
N LEU A 129 13.98 9.64 -6.62
CA LEU A 129 14.01 9.88 -8.06
C LEU A 129 13.73 11.36 -8.38
N TYR A 130 12.69 11.95 -7.79
CA TYR A 130 12.35 13.36 -8.01
C TYR A 130 13.42 14.31 -7.46
N ASP A 131 14.03 14.00 -6.31
CA ASP A 131 15.18 14.74 -5.81
C ASP A 131 16.34 14.74 -6.82
N GLN A 132 16.68 13.58 -7.39
CA GLN A 132 17.70 13.49 -8.43
C GLN A 132 17.29 14.27 -9.68
N ALA A 133 16.04 14.14 -10.12
CA ALA A 133 15.49 14.85 -11.26
C ALA A 133 15.64 16.37 -11.12
N SER A 134 15.40 16.92 -9.92
CA SER A 134 15.46 18.36 -9.63
C SER A 134 16.83 19.00 -9.88
N GLN A 135 17.88 18.18 -10.02
CA GLN A 135 19.24 18.66 -10.27
C GLN A 135 19.50 18.95 -11.75
N PHE A 136 18.75 18.31 -12.65
CA PHE A 136 19.01 18.38 -14.09
C PHE A 136 17.75 18.58 -14.95
N ILE A 137 16.56 18.61 -14.34
CA ILE A 137 15.28 18.89 -15.00
C ILE A 137 14.71 20.19 -14.45
N HIS A 138 14.23 21.04 -15.36
CA HIS A 138 13.39 22.20 -15.07
C HIS A 138 12.03 21.99 -15.73
N ILE A 139 10.95 22.32 -15.01
CA ILE A 139 9.58 22.18 -15.49
C ILE A 139 8.98 23.57 -15.61
N ARG A 140 8.50 23.90 -16.81
CA ARG A 140 7.73 25.09 -17.10
C ARG A 140 6.26 24.74 -17.28
N PRO A 141 5.37 25.13 -16.36
CA PRO A 141 3.92 25.04 -16.58
C PRO A 141 3.49 26.00 -17.70
N GLY A 142 2.43 25.66 -18.42
CA GLY A 142 1.82 26.52 -19.42
C GLY A 142 1.11 27.71 -18.78
N LYS A 143 0.59 27.51 -17.57
CA LYS A 143 -0.06 28.53 -16.73
C LYS A 143 0.76 28.73 -15.46
N GLY A 144 1.73 29.65 -15.48
CA GLY A 144 2.42 30.08 -14.27
C GLY A 144 3.92 30.30 -14.42
N GLU A 145 4.60 30.33 -13.28
CA GLU A 145 6.06 30.44 -13.20
C GLU A 145 6.72 29.05 -13.18
N ASP A 146 7.97 28.99 -13.65
CA ASP A 146 8.79 27.78 -13.64
C ASP A 146 8.91 27.21 -12.21
N PHE A 147 8.89 25.88 -12.08
CA PHE A 147 8.98 25.24 -10.76
C PHE A 147 10.35 25.47 -10.13
N SER A 148 10.37 25.92 -8.87
CA SER A 148 11.57 25.88 -8.04
C SER A 148 11.93 24.42 -7.70
N LYS A 149 13.19 24.14 -7.35
CA LYS A 149 13.64 22.75 -7.07
C LYS A 149 12.83 22.06 -5.98
N GLU A 150 12.63 22.74 -4.85
CA GLU A 150 11.90 22.22 -3.70
C GLU A 150 10.42 22.02 -4.04
N ASN A 151 9.82 23.00 -4.73
CA ASN A 151 8.43 22.92 -5.17
C ASN A 151 8.21 21.81 -6.20
N MET A 152 9.17 21.60 -7.10
CA MET A 152 9.10 20.55 -8.13
C MET A 152 8.98 19.15 -7.52
N VAL A 153 9.80 18.84 -6.51
CA VAL A 153 9.78 17.51 -5.86
C VAL A 153 8.43 17.29 -5.17
N ASP A 154 7.96 18.28 -4.41
CA ASP A 154 6.69 18.21 -3.68
C ASP A 154 5.48 18.08 -4.62
N ILE A 155 5.43 18.86 -5.70
CA ILE A 155 4.35 18.76 -6.70
C ILE A 155 4.37 17.39 -7.39
N LEU A 156 5.54 16.91 -7.83
CA LEU A 156 5.65 15.61 -8.51
C LEU A 156 5.27 14.45 -7.59
N GLN A 157 5.61 14.52 -6.30
CA GLN A 157 5.15 13.54 -5.31
C GLN A 157 3.63 13.55 -5.18
N LYS A 158 3.01 14.73 -5.07
CA LYS A 158 1.55 14.85 -4.95
C LYS A 158 0.83 14.39 -6.21
N LEU A 159 1.33 14.74 -7.40
CA LEU A 159 0.78 14.26 -8.67
C LEU A 159 0.93 12.74 -8.82
N SER A 160 2.09 12.18 -8.46
CA SER A 160 2.31 10.73 -8.45
C SER A 160 1.42 10.00 -7.44
N TYR A 161 1.12 10.62 -6.30
CA TYR A 161 0.20 10.07 -5.32
C TYR A 161 -1.25 10.15 -5.82
N PHE A 162 -1.61 11.26 -6.48
CA PHE A 162 -2.90 11.42 -7.13
C PHE A 162 -3.13 10.40 -8.25
N GLU A 163 -2.10 10.09 -9.06
CA GLU A 163 -2.11 9.00 -10.06
C GLU A 163 -2.51 7.64 -9.44
N ARG A 164 -2.03 7.36 -8.23
CA ARG A 164 -2.39 6.13 -7.51
C ARG A 164 -3.83 6.16 -7.02
N ILE A 165 -4.30 7.31 -6.56
CA ILE A 165 -5.68 7.51 -6.11
C ILE A 165 -6.62 7.32 -7.30
N THR A 166 -6.38 7.98 -8.43
CA THR A 166 -7.23 7.86 -9.63
C THR A 166 -7.25 6.42 -10.14
N ALA A 167 -6.10 5.75 -10.22
CA ALA A 167 -6.02 4.34 -10.59
C ALA A 167 -6.78 3.41 -9.63
N TYR A 168 -6.81 3.72 -8.33
CA TYR A 168 -7.61 2.97 -7.35
C TYR A 168 -9.11 3.21 -7.55
N MET A 169 -9.51 4.46 -7.74
CA MET A 169 -10.90 4.85 -8.01
C MET A 169 -11.44 4.21 -9.29
N GLU A 170 -10.62 4.11 -10.33
CA GLU A 170 -10.98 3.45 -11.59
C GLU A 170 -11.32 1.96 -11.41
N ARG A 171 -10.61 1.25 -10.51
CA ARG A 171 -10.95 -0.16 -10.17
C ARG A 171 -12.29 -0.30 -9.49
N LEU A 172 -12.73 0.74 -8.78
CA LEU A 172 -14.07 0.85 -8.20
C LEU A 172 -15.12 1.32 -9.22
N ASN A 173 -14.77 1.37 -10.51
CA ASN A 173 -15.59 1.91 -11.60
C ASN A 173 -15.95 3.40 -11.40
N ILE A 174 -15.05 4.18 -10.79
CA ILE A 174 -15.15 5.63 -10.69
C ILE A 174 -14.06 6.24 -11.58
N PRO A 175 -14.38 6.68 -12.81
CA PRO A 175 -13.40 7.23 -13.74
C PRO A 175 -12.65 8.43 -13.18
N GLU A 176 -11.45 8.70 -13.68
CA GLU A 176 -10.65 9.85 -13.29
C GLU A 176 -11.42 11.17 -13.42
N GLN A 177 -12.12 11.39 -14.53
CA GLN A 177 -12.87 12.63 -14.75
C GLN A 177 -13.95 12.82 -13.68
N MET A 178 -14.58 11.73 -13.24
CA MET A 178 -15.55 11.75 -12.16
C MET A 178 -14.90 12.08 -10.83
N THR A 179 -13.74 11.48 -10.55
CA THR A 179 -12.97 11.74 -9.33
C THR A 179 -12.58 13.23 -9.24
N ILE A 180 -11.98 13.78 -10.30
CA ILE A 180 -11.60 15.20 -10.37
C ILE A 180 -12.84 16.10 -10.22
N PHE A 181 -13.95 15.77 -10.90
CA PHE A 181 -15.20 16.53 -10.80
C PHE A 181 -15.74 16.59 -9.37
N LEU A 182 -15.71 15.48 -8.64
CA LEU A 182 -16.22 15.42 -7.26
C LEU A 182 -15.32 16.20 -6.30
N LEU A 183 -14.00 16.13 -6.50
CA LEU A 183 -13.04 16.92 -5.74
C LEU A 183 -13.20 18.43 -6.01
N ALA A 184 -13.42 18.82 -7.27
CA ALA A 184 -13.65 20.21 -7.68
C ALA A 184 -14.91 20.81 -7.04
N ASN A 185 -15.92 19.99 -6.76
CA ASN A 185 -17.19 20.39 -6.14
C ASN A 185 -17.25 20.16 -4.62
N ASP A 186 -16.10 19.87 -3.99
CA ASP A 186 -15.97 19.71 -2.53
C ASP A 186 -16.96 18.69 -1.94
N VAL A 187 -17.08 17.52 -2.60
CA VAL A 187 -17.84 16.38 -2.07
C VAL A 187 -16.97 15.70 -1.03
N HIS A 188 -17.22 15.95 0.26
CA HIS A 188 -16.39 15.49 1.38
C HIS A 188 -17.14 14.63 2.41
N SER A 189 -18.47 14.62 2.41
CA SER A 189 -19.28 13.86 3.35
C SER A 189 -20.44 13.12 2.69
N ALA A 190 -20.74 11.93 3.23
CA ALA A 190 -21.93 11.17 2.87
C ALA A 190 -23.23 11.94 3.19
N ASP A 191 -23.21 12.80 4.21
CA ASP A 191 -24.39 13.56 4.64
C ASP A 191 -24.80 14.64 3.62
N GLN A 192 -23.89 15.08 2.74
CA GLN A 192 -24.23 16.01 1.65
C GLN A 192 -25.27 15.40 0.69
N PHE A 193 -25.34 14.07 0.60
CA PHE A 193 -26.30 13.35 -0.23
C PHE A 193 -27.69 13.19 0.42
N GLU A 194 -27.92 13.68 1.64
CA GLU A 194 -29.28 13.79 2.20
C GLU A 194 -30.08 14.92 1.55
N ASP A 195 -29.41 15.93 1.01
CA ASP A 195 -30.05 17.00 0.26
C ASP A 195 -30.14 16.64 -1.23
N GLN A 196 -31.35 16.38 -1.71
CA GLN A 196 -31.59 16.12 -3.12
C GLN A 196 -31.16 17.29 -4.02
N ALA A 197 -31.26 18.54 -3.54
CA ALA A 197 -30.87 19.72 -4.31
C ALA A 197 -29.36 19.77 -4.56
N PHE A 198 -28.55 19.26 -3.62
CA PHE A 198 -27.11 19.10 -3.81
C PHE A 198 -26.80 18.14 -4.97
N LEU A 199 -27.47 16.98 -5.01
CA LEU A 199 -27.29 16.00 -6.07
C LEU A 199 -27.75 16.53 -7.43
N GLU A 200 -28.87 17.25 -7.49
CA GLU A 200 -29.37 17.89 -8.71
C GLU A 200 -28.38 18.94 -9.24
N LYS A 201 -27.78 19.73 -8.36
CA LYS A 201 -26.72 20.69 -8.73
C LYS A 201 -25.50 19.99 -9.32
N LEU A 202 -25.04 18.89 -8.71
CA LEU A 202 -23.92 18.10 -9.24
C LEU A 202 -24.27 17.53 -10.62
N ILE A 203 -25.46 16.99 -10.80
CA ILE A 203 -25.96 16.47 -12.08
C ILE A 203 -25.94 17.57 -13.16
N ASP A 204 -26.39 18.78 -12.82
CA ASP A 204 -26.41 19.90 -13.76
C ASP A 204 -25.00 20.33 -14.20
N GLN A 205 -24.04 20.38 -13.27
CA GLN A 205 -22.64 20.67 -13.60
C GLN A 205 -21.98 19.54 -14.40
N LEU A 206 -22.34 18.29 -14.13
CA LEU A 206 -21.78 17.12 -14.80
C LEU A 206 -22.22 17.00 -16.27
N LYS A 207 -23.31 17.67 -16.68
CA LYS A 207 -23.76 17.70 -18.09
C LYS A 207 -22.68 18.20 -19.05
N GLU A 208 -21.75 19.03 -18.58
CA GLU A 208 -20.62 19.51 -19.38
C GLU A 208 -19.73 18.35 -19.88
N LEU A 209 -19.62 17.26 -19.11
CA LEU A 209 -18.88 16.05 -19.46
C LEU A 209 -19.67 15.08 -20.35
N GLN A 210 -20.91 15.46 -20.74
CA GLN A 210 -21.82 14.68 -21.57
C GLN A 210 -22.08 13.21 -21.16
N PRO A 211 -22.26 12.88 -19.85
CA PRO A 211 -22.58 11.52 -19.45
C PRO A 211 -24.05 11.16 -19.73
N THR A 212 -24.34 9.87 -19.81
CA THR A 212 -25.70 9.35 -19.70
C THR A 212 -26.07 9.25 -18.22
N ILE A 213 -27.10 9.97 -17.80
CA ILE A 213 -27.52 10.07 -16.40
C ILE A 213 -28.80 9.27 -16.20
N GLY A 214 -28.83 8.41 -15.19
CA GLY A 214 -30.01 7.64 -14.77
C GLY A 214 -30.97 8.46 -13.91
N ASN A 215 -31.94 7.76 -13.31
CA ASN A 215 -32.88 8.39 -12.39
C ASN A 215 -32.28 8.50 -10.98
N ILE A 216 -32.52 9.64 -10.32
CA ILE A 216 -32.24 9.80 -8.89
C ILE A 216 -33.11 8.83 -8.10
N ARG A 217 -32.51 8.13 -7.13
CA ARG A 217 -33.18 7.17 -6.26
C ARG A 217 -32.65 7.25 -4.83
N PRO A 218 -33.39 6.77 -3.82
CA PRO A 218 -32.86 6.64 -2.47
C PRO A 218 -31.71 5.62 -2.42
N CYS A 219 -30.72 5.87 -1.58
CA CYS A 219 -29.57 4.97 -1.41
C CYS A 219 -30.00 3.62 -0.85
N ARG A 220 -29.35 2.56 -1.33
CA ARG A 220 -29.69 1.17 -0.96
C ARG A 220 -29.52 0.87 0.54
N TRP A 221 -28.55 1.50 1.18
CA TRP A 221 -28.14 1.23 2.57
C TRP A 221 -28.56 2.32 3.56
N ARG A 222 -28.90 3.52 3.06
CA ARG A 222 -29.36 4.66 3.86
C ARG A 222 -30.50 5.38 3.13
N PRO A 223 -31.78 5.07 3.46
CA PRO A 223 -32.92 5.65 2.75
C PRO A 223 -33.05 7.18 2.84
N SER A 224 -32.34 7.83 3.77
CA SER A 224 -32.29 9.30 3.88
C SER A 224 -31.38 9.97 2.85
N CYS A 225 -30.55 9.21 2.13
CA CYS A 225 -29.65 9.74 1.10
C CYS A 225 -30.15 9.43 -0.31
N TYR A 226 -29.65 10.18 -1.28
CA TYR A 226 -29.94 10.03 -2.70
C TYR A 226 -28.69 9.62 -3.50
N GLU A 227 -28.88 8.78 -4.52
CA GLU A 227 -27.84 8.35 -5.46
C GLU A 227 -28.36 8.35 -6.90
N VAL A 228 -27.44 8.39 -7.86
CA VAL A 228 -27.74 8.32 -9.30
C VAL A 228 -26.68 7.50 -10.02
N ASP A 229 -27.10 6.71 -11.02
CA ASP A 229 -26.16 6.00 -11.89
C ASP A 229 -25.76 6.88 -13.07
N ILE A 230 -24.48 6.85 -13.40
CA ILE A 230 -23.84 7.67 -14.42
C ILE A 230 -23.00 6.77 -15.31
N VAL A 231 -23.10 6.98 -16.63
CA VAL A 231 -22.32 6.25 -17.64
C VAL A 231 -21.66 7.25 -18.56
N PHE A 232 -20.33 7.23 -18.63
CA PHE A 232 -19.57 8.12 -19.52
C PHE A 232 -19.54 7.57 -20.95
N GLN A 233 -19.49 8.48 -21.93
CA GLN A 233 -19.39 8.10 -23.35
C GLN A 233 -18.08 7.35 -23.62
N GLY A 234 -18.17 6.20 -24.32
CA GLY A 234 -17.03 5.32 -24.57
C GLY A 234 -16.81 4.23 -23.51
N GLN A 235 -17.45 4.34 -22.33
CA GLN A 235 -17.39 3.36 -21.23
C GLN A 235 -18.76 2.72 -20.97
N SER A 236 -19.47 2.30 -22.02
CA SER A 236 -20.86 1.80 -21.92
C SER A 236 -21.08 0.59 -21.01
N HIS A 237 -20.01 -0.11 -20.61
CA HIS A 237 -20.04 -1.27 -19.72
C HIS A 237 -19.69 -0.94 -18.26
N MET A 238 -19.23 0.29 -17.97
CA MET A 238 -18.87 0.74 -16.62
C MET A 238 -19.92 1.74 -16.14
N MET A 239 -20.70 1.31 -15.15
CA MET A 239 -21.70 2.15 -14.50
C MET A 239 -21.12 2.66 -13.18
N THR A 240 -21.03 3.98 -13.04
CA THR A 240 -20.59 4.64 -11.81
C THR A 240 -21.82 5.09 -11.03
N THR A 241 -21.95 4.66 -9.78
CA THR A 241 -23.00 5.17 -8.90
C THR A 241 -22.47 6.39 -8.14
N LEU A 242 -22.94 7.58 -8.49
CA LEU A 242 -22.72 8.79 -7.72
C LEU A 242 -23.60 8.76 -6.47
N GLY A 243 -22.98 8.75 -5.30
CA GLY A 243 -23.70 8.66 -4.04
C GLY A 243 -22.79 8.76 -2.82
N PRO A 244 -23.34 8.52 -1.61
CA PRO A 244 -22.67 8.74 -0.33
C PRO A 244 -21.51 7.79 -0.05
N ASN A 245 -21.31 6.75 -0.88
CA ASN A 245 -20.22 5.80 -0.71
C ASN A 245 -18.87 6.41 -1.10
N ILE A 246 -18.84 7.30 -2.09
CA ILE A 246 -17.59 7.88 -2.60
C ILE A 246 -16.79 8.64 -1.52
N PRO A 247 -17.38 9.57 -0.74
CA PRO A 247 -16.67 10.26 0.34
C PRO A 247 -16.28 9.37 1.53
N LEU A 248 -16.70 8.10 1.55
CA LEU A 248 -16.27 7.13 2.56
C LEU A 248 -15.01 6.37 2.16
N ILE A 249 -14.63 6.41 0.88
CA ILE A 249 -13.42 5.76 0.37
C ILE A 249 -12.20 6.52 0.89
N THR A 250 -11.26 5.79 1.50
CA THR A 250 -10.05 6.35 2.12
C THR A 250 -9.19 7.10 1.10
N GLU A 251 -8.97 6.49 -0.07
CA GLU A 251 -8.18 7.05 -1.16
C GLU A 251 -8.78 8.34 -1.70
N TYR A 252 -10.10 8.41 -1.82
CA TYR A 252 -10.79 9.62 -2.23
C TYR A 252 -10.63 10.75 -1.20
N ARG A 253 -10.65 10.44 0.10
CA ARG A 253 -10.39 11.44 1.16
C ARG A 253 -8.98 11.99 1.10
N HIS A 254 -7.98 11.14 0.87
CA HIS A 254 -6.61 11.61 0.62
C HIS A 254 -6.56 12.51 -0.63
N GLY A 255 -7.37 12.20 -1.65
CA GLY A 255 -7.58 13.07 -2.81
C GLY A 255 -8.05 14.48 -2.43
N LEU A 256 -9.03 14.61 -1.53
CA LEU A 256 -9.52 15.91 -1.04
C LEU A 256 -8.43 16.73 -0.35
N GLU A 257 -7.57 16.08 0.43
CA GLU A 257 -6.48 16.75 1.17
C GLU A 257 -5.43 17.38 0.23
N ILE A 258 -5.12 16.70 -0.87
CA ILE A 258 -4.08 17.14 -1.82
C ILE A 258 -4.64 17.97 -2.98
N TYR A 259 -5.92 17.82 -3.32
CA TYR A 259 -6.54 18.41 -4.53
C TYR A 259 -6.30 19.92 -4.64
N ASN A 260 -6.50 20.67 -3.56
CA ASN A 260 -6.31 22.13 -3.55
C ASN A 260 -4.89 22.56 -3.90
N GLN A 261 -3.90 21.69 -3.72
CA GLN A 261 -2.48 21.96 -3.97
C GLN A 261 -2.06 21.58 -5.40
N ILE A 262 -2.84 20.72 -6.07
CA ILE A 262 -2.52 20.21 -7.42
C ILE A 262 -3.50 20.65 -8.51
N LYS A 263 -4.69 21.17 -8.14
CA LYS A 263 -5.77 21.49 -9.09
C LYS A 263 -5.34 22.38 -10.26
N ASP A 264 -4.44 23.32 -10.03
CA ASP A 264 -3.98 24.26 -11.07
C ASP A 264 -3.10 23.57 -12.13
N TYR A 265 -2.56 22.39 -11.81
CA TYR A 265 -1.69 21.59 -12.67
C TYR A 265 -2.43 20.48 -13.42
N LEU A 266 -3.65 20.10 -13.00
CA LEU A 266 -4.39 18.99 -13.62
C LEU A 266 -4.85 19.31 -15.05
N ASP A 267 -5.20 20.59 -15.31
CA ASP A 267 -5.64 21.09 -16.63
C ASP A 267 -4.57 21.97 -17.31
N ASP A 268 -3.29 21.71 -17.03
CA ASP A 268 -2.17 22.46 -17.60
C ASP A 268 -1.28 21.60 -18.52
N THR A 269 -0.58 22.28 -19.41
CA THR A 269 0.46 21.71 -20.28
C THR A 269 1.83 21.99 -19.68
N PHE A 270 2.82 21.14 -19.95
CA PHE A 270 4.16 21.30 -19.37
C PHE A 270 5.24 21.26 -20.45
N THR A 271 6.29 22.05 -20.26
CA THR A 271 7.54 21.92 -21.01
C THR A 271 8.65 21.51 -20.06
N ILE A 272 9.26 20.35 -20.33
CA ILE A 272 10.31 19.76 -19.51
C ILE A 272 11.65 20.04 -20.18
N ILE A 273 12.50 20.80 -19.51
CA ILE A 273 13.83 21.17 -20.00
C ILE A 273 14.86 20.34 -19.24
N ARG A 274 15.56 19.47 -19.97
CA ARG A 274 16.63 18.63 -19.41
C ARG A 274 17.99 19.19 -19.74
N THR A 275 18.80 19.44 -18.72
CA THR A 275 20.19 19.87 -18.85
C THR A 275 21.13 18.68 -18.75
N SER A 276 21.85 18.38 -19.83
CA SER A 276 22.91 17.36 -19.83
C SER A 276 24.15 17.84 -19.05
N SER A 277 25.01 16.90 -18.65
CA SER A 277 26.32 17.20 -18.03
C SER A 277 27.25 18.02 -18.94
N SER A 278 27.00 18.04 -20.26
CA SER A 278 27.68 18.88 -21.24
C SER A 278 27.09 20.29 -21.39
N GLY A 279 26.07 20.65 -20.60
CA GLY A 279 25.35 21.92 -20.69
C GLY A 279 24.38 22.02 -21.87
N GLN A 280 24.15 20.92 -22.60
CA GLN A 280 23.14 20.88 -23.65
C GLN A 280 21.75 20.72 -23.04
N GLU A 281 20.86 21.64 -23.38
CA GLU A 281 19.45 21.60 -23.01
C GLU A 281 18.65 20.88 -24.09
N LYS A 282 17.76 19.99 -23.66
CA LYS A 282 16.78 19.34 -24.52
C LYS A 282 15.40 19.51 -23.94
N GLU A 283 14.49 20.03 -24.75
CA GLU A 283 13.11 20.27 -24.37
C GLU A 283 12.22 19.08 -24.76
N TYR A 284 11.27 18.76 -23.90
CA TYR A 284 10.24 17.76 -24.12
C TYR A 284 8.88 18.38 -23.78
N PRO A 285 7.93 18.44 -24.72
CA PRO A 285 6.57 18.85 -24.41
C PRO A 285 5.83 17.70 -23.70
N ALA A 286 4.95 18.04 -22.76
CA ALA A 286 4.00 17.15 -22.12
C ALA A 286 2.61 17.82 -22.17
N ALA A 287 1.64 17.11 -22.75
CA ALA A 287 0.29 17.61 -22.98
C ALA A 287 -0.53 17.71 -21.69
N ASP A 288 -0.25 16.85 -20.71
CA ASP A 288 -0.93 16.78 -19.43
C ASP A 288 0.02 16.35 -18.30
N TRP A 289 -0.52 16.27 -17.09
CA TRP A 289 0.22 15.88 -15.90
C TRP A 289 0.63 14.40 -15.89
N HIS A 290 -0.05 13.51 -16.63
CA HIS A 290 0.36 12.11 -16.77
C HIS A 290 1.62 12.00 -17.63
N GLU A 291 1.64 12.69 -18.78
CA GLU A 291 2.81 12.78 -19.64
C GLU A 291 3.99 13.42 -18.89
N LEU A 292 3.72 14.43 -18.05
CA LEU A 292 4.73 15.04 -17.19
C LEU A 292 5.40 13.99 -16.29
N ILE A 293 4.62 13.25 -15.49
CA ILE A 293 5.13 12.21 -14.59
C ILE A 293 5.91 11.16 -15.39
N LYS A 294 5.36 10.71 -16.52
CA LYS A 294 5.96 9.69 -17.37
C LYS A 294 7.33 10.13 -17.89
N VAL A 295 7.42 11.30 -18.51
CA VAL A 295 8.68 11.82 -19.07
C VAL A 295 9.71 12.05 -17.97
N VAL A 296 9.31 12.62 -16.83
CA VAL A 296 10.22 12.83 -15.69
C VAL A 296 10.75 11.49 -15.15
N ARG A 297 9.89 10.48 -14.98
CA ARG A 297 10.31 9.14 -14.56
C ARG A 297 11.29 8.52 -15.57
N GLU A 298 10.95 8.52 -16.86
CA GLU A 298 11.81 7.96 -17.92
C GLU A 298 13.20 8.61 -17.98
N GLU A 299 13.27 9.94 -17.88
CA GLU A 299 14.53 10.67 -17.88
C GLU A 299 15.35 10.43 -16.62
N THR A 300 14.69 10.23 -15.47
CA THR A 300 15.36 9.94 -14.21
C THR A 300 15.90 8.51 -14.15
N PHE A 301 15.16 7.55 -14.71
CA PHE A 301 15.59 6.16 -14.79
C PHE A 301 16.67 5.91 -15.84
N ARG A 302 16.92 6.85 -16.76
CA ARG A 302 17.91 6.67 -17.83
C ARG A 302 19.29 6.33 -17.27
N GLY A 303 19.76 5.11 -17.55
CA GLY A 303 21.06 4.59 -17.08
C GLY A 303 21.04 3.98 -15.67
N SER A 304 19.87 3.81 -15.07
CA SER A 304 19.65 3.07 -13.82
C SER A 304 18.92 1.76 -14.10
N HIS A 305 19.19 0.73 -13.30
CA HIS A 305 18.49 -0.54 -13.32
C HIS A 305 17.64 -0.67 -12.06
N LEU A 306 16.31 -0.62 -12.21
CA LEU A 306 15.38 -0.87 -11.13
C LEU A 306 15.02 -2.35 -11.08
N GLN A 307 15.16 -2.97 -9.91
CA GLN A 307 14.65 -4.30 -9.62
C GLN A 307 13.66 -4.20 -8.47
N ARG A 308 12.48 -4.80 -8.64
CA ARG A 308 11.51 -5.01 -7.56
C ARG A 308 11.74 -6.39 -6.96
N TYR A 309 11.79 -6.48 -5.63
CA TYR A 309 11.86 -7.73 -4.91
C TYR A 309 10.45 -8.27 -4.67
N LYS A 310 10.16 -9.49 -5.12
CA LYS A 310 8.88 -10.16 -4.83
C LYS A 310 8.95 -11.00 -3.56
N GLY A 311 10.14 -11.48 -3.20
CA GLY A 311 10.37 -12.23 -1.97
C GLY A 311 11.81 -12.15 -1.48
N LEU A 312 11.99 -12.44 -0.21
CA LEU A 312 13.27 -12.52 0.49
C LEU A 312 14.22 -13.55 -0.13
N GLY A 313 13.68 -14.53 -0.88
CA GLY A 313 14.46 -15.54 -1.60
C GLY A 313 15.24 -15.00 -2.81
N GLU A 314 14.88 -13.83 -3.33
CA GLU A 314 15.55 -13.20 -4.48
C GLU A 314 16.83 -12.44 -4.08
N MET A 315 17.03 -12.24 -2.78
CA MET A 315 18.21 -11.56 -2.23
C MET A 315 19.33 -12.56 -1.95
N ASN A 316 20.55 -12.19 -2.35
CA ASN A 316 21.75 -12.90 -1.93
C ASN A 316 21.98 -12.73 -0.41
N PRO A 317 22.73 -13.63 0.26
CA PRO A 317 22.97 -13.55 1.70
C PRO A 317 23.52 -12.20 2.18
N GLU A 318 24.44 -11.60 1.42
CA GLU A 318 25.02 -10.28 1.73
C GLU A 318 23.99 -9.16 1.63
N GLN A 319 23.15 -9.18 0.58
CA GLN A 319 22.06 -8.21 0.41
C GLN A 319 21.03 -8.32 1.53
N LEU A 320 20.66 -9.56 1.90
CA LEU A 320 19.72 -9.79 2.99
C LEU A 320 20.29 -9.32 4.33
N TRP A 321 21.60 -9.50 4.53
CA TRP A 321 22.30 -8.96 5.69
C TRP A 321 22.24 -7.44 5.72
N ASP A 322 22.73 -6.78 4.68
CA ASP A 322 22.89 -5.32 4.63
C ASP A 322 21.56 -4.57 4.73
N THR A 323 20.48 -5.16 4.21
CA THR A 323 19.16 -4.52 4.13
C THR A 323 18.27 -4.85 5.32
N THR A 324 18.19 -6.12 5.72
CA THR A 324 17.10 -6.61 6.58
C THR A 324 17.59 -7.18 7.92
N MET A 325 18.82 -7.66 7.99
CA MET A 325 19.32 -8.33 9.21
C MET A 325 20.32 -7.51 10.02
N ASN A 326 21.07 -6.60 9.38
CA ASN A 326 22.05 -5.75 10.04
C ASN A 326 21.38 -4.81 11.06
N PRO A 327 21.73 -4.85 12.36
CA PRO A 327 21.17 -3.98 13.38
C PRO A 327 21.26 -2.47 13.09
N GLU A 328 22.25 -2.03 12.32
CA GLU A 328 22.46 -0.60 11.99
C GLU A 328 21.53 -0.10 10.89
N ASN A 329 21.17 -0.97 9.93
CA ASN A 329 20.45 -0.56 8.71
C ASN A 329 19.01 -1.06 8.65
N ARG A 330 18.66 -2.10 9.42
CA ARG A 330 17.34 -2.74 9.32
C ARG A 330 16.23 -1.84 9.84
N THR A 331 15.08 -1.92 9.17
CA THR A 331 13.83 -1.32 9.64
C THR A 331 12.95 -2.40 10.25
N LEU A 332 12.52 -2.18 11.49
CA LEU A 332 11.63 -3.09 12.22
C LEU A 332 10.40 -2.32 12.70
N VAL A 333 9.23 -2.96 12.59
CA VAL A 333 7.99 -2.46 13.19
C VAL A 333 7.68 -3.31 14.41
N GLN A 334 7.51 -2.67 15.58
CA GLN A 334 7.09 -3.36 16.79
C GLN A 334 5.58 -3.62 16.73
N VAL A 335 5.16 -4.83 17.08
CA VAL A 335 3.75 -5.24 17.05
C VAL A 335 3.09 -4.80 18.35
N ASN A 336 1.99 -4.05 18.26
CA ASN A 336 1.17 -3.69 19.41
C ASN A 336 0.00 -4.66 19.58
N ILE A 337 -0.65 -4.60 20.75
CA ILE A 337 -1.82 -5.45 21.05
C ILE A 337 -2.93 -5.22 20.03
N GLY A 338 -3.20 -3.97 19.64
CA GLY A 338 -4.22 -3.65 18.63
C GLY A 338 -3.92 -4.25 17.25
N ASP A 339 -2.66 -4.30 16.84
CA ASP A 339 -2.27 -4.94 15.57
C ASP A 339 -2.51 -6.46 15.60
N ALA A 340 -2.24 -7.07 16.76
CA ALA A 340 -2.43 -8.49 16.98
C ALA A 340 -3.91 -8.89 17.09
N GLU A 341 -4.72 -8.04 17.71
CA GLU A 341 -6.19 -8.16 17.77
C GLU A 341 -6.81 -8.04 16.37
N MET A 342 -6.44 -7.00 15.60
CA MET A 342 -6.89 -6.84 14.21
C MET A 342 -6.51 -8.05 13.35
N ALA A 343 -5.30 -8.59 13.52
CA ALA A 343 -4.88 -9.80 12.84
C ALA A 343 -5.74 -11.02 13.21
N ASP A 344 -6.13 -11.15 14.49
CA ASP A 344 -7.06 -12.19 14.96
C ASP A 344 -8.44 -12.06 14.33
N ASP A 345 -9.00 -10.85 14.31
CA ASP A 345 -10.33 -10.58 13.75
C ASP A 345 -10.41 -10.86 12.25
N ILE A 346 -9.41 -10.40 11.49
CA ILE A 346 -9.27 -10.70 10.06
C ILE A 346 -9.17 -12.21 9.87
N PHE A 347 -8.39 -12.88 10.71
CA PHE A 347 -8.20 -14.32 10.62
C PHE A 347 -9.48 -15.10 10.93
N THR A 348 -10.20 -14.76 12.00
CA THR A 348 -11.50 -15.38 12.34
C THR A 348 -12.54 -15.12 11.25
N THR A 349 -12.57 -13.93 10.65
CA THR A 349 -13.48 -13.60 9.56
C THR A 349 -13.18 -14.43 8.30
N LEU A 350 -11.92 -14.48 7.87
CA LEU A 350 -11.52 -15.19 6.66
C LEU A 350 -11.51 -16.69 6.83
N MET A 351 -11.12 -17.19 8.00
CA MET A 351 -10.83 -18.61 8.20
C MET A 351 -11.82 -19.33 9.12
N GLY A 352 -12.77 -18.63 9.74
CA GLY A 352 -13.82 -19.19 10.57
C GLY A 352 -14.86 -20.03 9.80
N ASP A 353 -15.92 -20.44 10.50
CA ASP A 353 -16.96 -21.30 9.94
C ASP A 353 -18.11 -20.52 9.29
N LYS A 354 -18.23 -19.22 9.58
CA LYS A 354 -19.28 -18.36 9.04
C LYS A 354 -18.97 -17.97 7.59
N VAL A 355 -19.88 -18.28 6.68
CA VAL A 355 -19.68 -18.05 5.23
C VAL A 355 -19.99 -16.60 4.85
N GLU A 356 -21.03 -16.01 5.43
CA GLU A 356 -21.53 -14.68 5.11
C GLU A 356 -20.52 -13.57 5.41
N PRO A 357 -19.90 -13.48 6.61
CA PRO A 357 -18.88 -12.47 6.90
C PRO A 357 -17.65 -12.59 5.98
N ARG A 358 -17.24 -13.82 5.66
CA ARG A 358 -16.17 -14.08 4.70
C ARG A 358 -16.54 -13.55 3.31
N ARG A 359 -17.76 -13.82 2.86
CA ARG A 359 -18.24 -13.41 1.54
C ARG A 359 -18.29 -11.90 1.42
N GLU A 360 -18.82 -11.21 2.43
CA GLU A 360 -18.85 -9.74 2.48
C GLU A 360 -17.43 -9.17 2.48
N PHE A 361 -16.52 -9.70 3.30
CA PHE A 361 -15.12 -9.26 3.32
C PHE A 361 -14.45 -9.42 1.96
N ILE A 362 -14.60 -10.57 1.30
CA ILE A 362 -14.03 -10.80 -0.03
C ILE A 362 -14.67 -9.85 -1.05
N GLN A 363 -15.98 -9.64 -1.01
CA GLN A 363 -16.65 -8.74 -1.96
C GLN A 363 -16.22 -7.29 -1.80
N ASN A 364 -16.01 -6.83 -0.57
CA ASN A 364 -15.61 -5.46 -0.27
C ASN A 364 -14.14 -5.22 -0.66
N HIS A 365 -13.25 -6.17 -0.38
CA HIS A 365 -11.80 -6.00 -0.59
C HIS A 365 -11.26 -6.62 -1.89
N ALA A 366 -12.06 -7.37 -2.66
CA ALA A 366 -11.61 -7.99 -3.91
C ALA A 366 -11.15 -6.97 -4.96
N LEU A 367 -11.72 -5.76 -4.94
CA LEU A 367 -11.38 -4.68 -5.88
C LEU A 367 -10.10 -3.93 -5.47
N GLU A 368 -9.62 -4.13 -4.24
CA GLU A 368 -8.43 -3.46 -3.68
C GLU A 368 -7.12 -4.19 -4.02
N VAL A 369 -7.19 -5.49 -4.36
CA VAL A 369 -6.02 -6.32 -4.66
C VAL A 369 -5.43 -5.94 -6.02
N SER A 370 -4.26 -5.29 -5.99
CA SER A 370 -3.62 -4.77 -7.20
C SER A 370 -2.85 -5.80 -8.02
N GLU A 371 -2.40 -6.92 -7.44
CA GLU A 371 -1.48 -7.84 -8.13
C GLU A 371 -1.60 -9.28 -7.60
N LEU A 372 -2.51 -10.06 -8.19
CA LEU A 372 -2.35 -11.51 -8.31
C LEU A 372 -2.15 -11.77 -9.81
N ASP A 373 -0.91 -11.99 -10.21
CA ASP A 373 -0.46 -12.33 -11.58
C ASP A 373 -0.50 -11.23 -12.65
N ILE A 374 0.65 -10.57 -12.88
CA ILE A 374 1.27 -10.36 -14.21
C ILE A 374 2.80 -10.55 -14.11
#